data_AF-S9WC15-F1
#
_entry.id   AF-S9WC15-F1
#
_cell.length_a   1.000
_cell.length_b   1.000
_cell.length_c   1.000
_cell.angle_alpha   90.00
_cell.angle_beta   90.00
_cell.angle_gamma   90.00
#
_symmetry.space_group_name_H-M   'P 1'
#
loop_
_entity.id
_entity.type
_entity.pdbx_description
1 polymer ?
#
loop_
_entity_poly.entity_id
_entity_poly.type
_entity_poly.pdbx_seq_one_letter_code
_entity_poly.pdbx_strand_id
1 'polypeptide(L)'
;MGLDRNGHLSSLRTEFPSTSTVTETSTELLLKVDHNLRISATTEYGLTLFIKIPPQFPSVAPEATMPYCFHSVAIAPPGSSAAAAWDPKTSTLVEAVRNAFQNAADRWGPVAPPTMASVSHQLSGETDRLLADLACNPNCLDAYCYQLPVVKQMREAEQDTLAEVRRVAEENNVLRPQVERLHAEVVRLQSQLQSQIDCLHRFGGNTLVQSVCTSEALLATLEKDVRQINKECDAVGRQCLDCYATDKRAFQAKLSDFVARSKQAHILDLKRRSFKQNALESSQ
;
A
#
# COMPACT_ATOMS: atom_id res chain seq x y z
N MET A 1 9.15 -43.24 -17.40
CA MET A 1 9.08 -43.79 -18.78
C MET A 1 8.22 -42.82 -19.56
N GLY A 2 8.77 -42.17 -20.59
CA GLY A 2 7.96 -41.26 -21.42
C GLY A 2 6.87 -42.03 -22.15
N LEU A 3 5.68 -41.45 -22.28
CA LEU A 3 4.60 -42.01 -23.09
C LEU A 3 5.06 -42.03 -24.56
N ASP A 4 4.70 -43.10 -25.27
CA ASP A 4 4.88 -43.16 -26.71
C ASP A 4 3.89 -42.21 -27.41
N ARG A 5 4.10 -41.95 -28.70
CA ARG A 5 3.24 -41.06 -29.49
C ARG A 5 1.76 -41.44 -29.39
N ASN A 6 1.45 -42.73 -29.42
CA ASN A 6 0.07 -43.22 -29.34
C ASN A 6 -0.51 -43.08 -27.92
N GLY A 7 0.30 -43.26 -26.88
CA GLY A 7 -0.07 -42.98 -25.49
C GLY A 7 -0.42 -41.51 -25.26
N HIS A 8 0.35 -40.57 -25.82
CA HIS A 8 0.02 -39.14 -25.73
C HIS A 8 -1.30 -38.80 -26.44
N LEU A 9 -1.54 -39.39 -27.63
CA LEU A 9 -2.77 -39.16 -28.40
C LEU A 9 -4.01 -39.75 -27.73
N SER A 10 -3.91 -40.93 -27.13
CA SER A 10 -5.02 -41.55 -26.40
C SER A 10 -5.35 -40.78 -25.12
N SER A 11 -4.35 -40.33 -24.37
CA SER A 11 -4.57 -39.43 -23.22
C SER A 11 -5.23 -38.12 -23.64
N LEU A 12 -4.81 -37.51 -24.76
CA LEU A 12 -5.42 -36.28 -25.27
C LEU A 12 -6.90 -36.49 -25.61
N ARG A 13 -7.25 -37.57 -26.31
CA ARG A 13 -8.64 -37.89 -26.65
C ARG A 13 -9.50 -38.23 -25.42
N THR A 14 -8.89 -38.73 -24.36
CA THR A 14 -9.59 -39.03 -23.10
C THR A 14 -9.95 -37.75 -22.35
N GLU A 15 -9.00 -36.80 -22.27
CA GLU A 15 -9.19 -35.51 -21.59
C GLU A 15 -9.96 -34.48 -22.43
N PHE A 16 -9.84 -34.56 -23.75
CA PHE A 16 -10.56 -33.73 -24.71
C PHE A 16 -11.34 -34.61 -25.70
N PRO A 17 -12.53 -35.09 -25.33
CA PRO A 17 -13.33 -36.02 -26.15
C PRO A 17 -13.70 -35.46 -27.53
N SER A 18 -13.77 -34.14 -27.66
CA SER A 18 -14.08 -33.44 -28.92
C SER A 18 -12.89 -33.36 -29.88
N THR A 19 -11.77 -34.02 -29.58
CA THR A 19 -10.59 -34.04 -30.45
C THR A 19 -10.84 -34.83 -31.73
N SER A 20 -10.67 -34.19 -32.89
CA SER A 20 -10.81 -34.81 -34.21
C SER A 20 -9.54 -34.66 -35.05
N THR A 21 -9.24 -35.65 -35.89
CA THR A 21 -8.12 -35.57 -36.84
C THR A 21 -8.58 -34.80 -38.08
N VAL A 22 -7.92 -33.69 -38.39
CA VAL A 22 -8.22 -32.88 -39.59
C VAL A 22 -7.42 -33.42 -40.78
N THR A 23 -6.14 -33.66 -40.55
CA THR A 23 -5.22 -34.14 -41.59
C THR A 23 -4.24 -35.13 -40.97
N GLU A 24 -4.06 -36.27 -41.63
CA GLU A 24 -3.03 -37.25 -41.28
C GLU A 24 -2.22 -37.57 -42.53
N THR A 25 -0.99 -37.08 -42.56
CA THR A 25 -0.02 -37.38 -43.61
C THR A 25 1.20 -38.07 -43.01
N SER A 26 2.05 -38.66 -43.86
CA SER A 26 3.33 -39.24 -43.42
C SER A 26 4.26 -38.21 -42.76
N THR A 27 4.03 -36.92 -43.01
CA THR A 27 4.87 -35.82 -42.54
C THR A 27 4.27 -35.03 -41.38
N GLU A 28 2.95 -35.02 -41.18
CA GLU A 28 2.31 -34.27 -40.10
C GLU A 28 0.94 -34.83 -39.71
N LEU A 29 0.64 -34.73 -38.42
CA LEU A 29 -0.68 -35.01 -37.87
C LEU A 29 -1.26 -33.70 -37.33
N LEU A 30 -2.38 -33.24 -37.90
CA LEU A 30 -3.10 -32.05 -37.47
C LEU A 30 -4.38 -32.46 -36.76
N LEU A 31 -4.48 -32.07 -35.48
CA LEU A 31 -5.66 -32.33 -34.65
C LEU A 31 -6.45 -31.03 -34.45
N LYS A 32 -7.76 -31.12 -34.52
CA LYS A 32 -8.68 -30.09 -34.02
C LYS A 32 -9.11 -30.47 -32.62
N VAL A 33 -8.88 -29.59 -31.67
CA VAL A 33 -9.32 -29.76 -30.28
C VAL A 33 -10.31 -28.65 -29.95
N ASP A 34 -11.53 -29.04 -29.60
CA ASP A 34 -12.54 -28.12 -29.09
C ASP A 34 -12.62 -28.27 -27.56
N HIS A 35 -12.54 -27.16 -26.84
CA HIS A 35 -12.60 -27.15 -25.38
C HIS A 35 -13.37 -25.93 -24.87
N ASN A 36 -14.28 -26.18 -23.93
CA ASN A 36 -14.92 -25.10 -23.20
C ASN A 36 -14.10 -24.76 -21.95
N LEU A 37 -13.44 -23.61 -21.97
CA LEU A 37 -12.62 -23.15 -20.86
C LEU A 37 -13.44 -22.21 -19.98
N ARG A 38 -13.54 -22.54 -18.69
CA ARG A 38 -14.17 -21.66 -17.69
C ARG A 38 -13.13 -20.69 -17.14
N ILE A 39 -13.28 -19.41 -17.47
CA ILE A 39 -12.35 -18.35 -17.04
C ILE A 39 -12.80 -17.72 -15.73
N SER A 40 -14.11 -17.69 -15.46
CA SER A 40 -14.66 -17.14 -14.22
C SER A 40 -15.85 -17.96 -13.72
N ALA A 41 -16.36 -17.64 -12.54
CA ALA A 41 -17.55 -18.29 -12.00
C ALA A 41 -18.77 -18.20 -12.94
N THR A 42 -18.81 -17.19 -13.81
CA THR A 42 -19.96 -16.88 -14.68
C THR A 42 -19.64 -16.97 -16.18
N THR A 43 -18.38 -17.15 -16.57
CA THR A 43 -17.94 -17.06 -17.98
C THR A 43 -17.22 -18.32 -18.44
N GLU A 44 -17.72 -18.91 -19.53
CA GLU A 44 -17.18 -20.08 -20.20
C GLU A 44 -17.00 -19.75 -21.70
N TYR A 45 -15.81 -20.01 -22.23
CA TYR A 45 -15.48 -19.81 -23.64
C TYR A 45 -15.33 -21.16 -24.36
N GLY A 46 -16.11 -21.37 -25.41
CA GLY A 46 -15.83 -22.42 -26.38
C GLY A 46 -14.68 -21.98 -27.28
N LEU A 47 -13.51 -22.61 -27.12
CA LEU A 47 -12.33 -22.36 -27.93
C LEU A 47 -12.00 -23.58 -28.78
N THR A 48 -11.52 -23.33 -29.99
CA THR A 48 -10.97 -24.35 -30.89
C THR A 48 -9.50 -24.05 -31.11
N LEU A 49 -8.64 -25.06 -30.97
CA LEU A 49 -7.23 -24.99 -31.33
C LEU A 49 -6.86 -26.09 -32.32
N PHE A 50 -5.97 -25.77 -33.26
CA PHE A 50 -5.30 -26.75 -34.09
C PHE A 50 -3.95 -27.11 -33.47
N ILE A 51 -3.74 -28.40 -33.23
CA ILE A 51 -2.50 -28.93 -32.68
C ILE A 51 -1.78 -29.69 -33.78
N LYS A 52 -0.66 -29.14 -34.22
CA LYS A 52 0.22 -29.77 -35.20
C LYS A 52 1.25 -30.63 -34.46
N ILE A 53 1.24 -31.91 -34.76
CA ILE A 53 2.14 -32.91 -34.18
C ILE A 53 3.18 -33.31 -35.23
N PRO A 54 4.47 -33.01 -34.99
CA PRO A 54 5.53 -33.36 -35.92
C PRO A 54 5.79 -34.88 -35.96
N PRO A 55 6.42 -35.39 -37.01
CA PRO A 55 6.66 -36.82 -37.16
C PRO A 55 7.66 -37.34 -36.12
N GLN A 56 8.58 -36.48 -35.65
CA GLN A 56 9.55 -36.78 -34.59
C GLN A 56 9.01 -36.58 -33.17
N PHE A 57 7.70 -36.38 -32.98
CA PHE A 57 7.08 -36.31 -31.66
C PHE A 57 7.24 -37.65 -30.90
N PRO A 58 7.61 -37.66 -29.60
CA PRO A 58 7.67 -36.52 -28.65
C PRO A 58 9.00 -35.78 -28.56
N SER A 59 10.03 -36.13 -29.35
CA SER A 59 11.34 -35.46 -29.30
C SER A 59 11.30 -34.00 -29.75
N VAL A 60 10.37 -33.65 -30.64
CA VAL A 60 10.09 -32.28 -31.08
C VAL A 60 8.74 -31.85 -30.53
N ALA A 61 8.66 -30.60 -30.09
CA ALA A 61 7.46 -30.02 -29.49
C ALA A 61 6.27 -29.97 -30.47
N PRO A 62 5.04 -30.17 -29.98
CA PRO A 62 3.84 -29.87 -30.76
C PRO A 62 3.65 -28.35 -30.88
N GLU A 63 2.95 -27.92 -31.93
CA GLU A 63 2.60 -26.51 -32.15
C GLU A 63 1.10 -26.33 -32.01
N ALA A 64 0.67 -25.30 -31.28
CA ALA A 64 -0.73 -24.94 -31.13
C ALA A 64 -1.03 -23.66 -31.91
N THR A 65 -2.12 -23.66 -32.68
CA THR A 65 -2.51 -22.53 -33.52
C THR A 65 -4.00 -22.26 -33.37
N MET A 66 -4.37 -20.97 -33.34
CA MET A 66 -5.79 -20.60 -33.39
C MET A 66 -6.30 -20.68 -34.83
N PRO A 67 -7.44 -21.34 -35.09
CA PRO A 67 -7.97 -21.55 -36.44
C PRO A 67 -8.38 -20.26 -37.15
N TYR A 68 -8.82 -19.25 -36.39
CA TYR A 68 -9.42 -18.02 -36.96
C TYR A 68 -8.39 -16.94 -37.32
N CYS A 69 -7.21 -16.95 -36.70
CA CYS A 69 -6.19 -15.92 -36.92
C CYS A 69 -4.81 -16.50 -37.25
N PHE A 70 -4.72 -17.83 -37.39
CA PHE A 70 -3.48 -18.59 -37.64
C PHE A 70 -2.33 -18.20 -36.69
N HIS A 71 -2.67 -17.68 -35.52
CA HIS A 71 -1.69 -17.19 -34.57
C HIS A 71 -1.16 -18.35 -33.74
N SER A 72 0.17 -18.43 -33.63
CA SER A 72 0.83 -19.43 -32.79
C SER A 72 0.59 -19.13 -31.32
N VAL A 73 0.17 -20.15 -30.58
CA VAL A 73 -0.15 -20.07 -29.16
C VAL A 73 0.91 -20.83 -28.37
N ALA A 74 1.43 -20.20 -27.32
CA ALA A 74 2.41 -20.84 -26.46
C ALA A 74 1.80 -22.05 -25.73
N ILE A 75 2.49 -23.19 -25.77
CA ILE A 75 2.12 -24.41 -25.03
C ILE A 75 2.76 -24.46 -23.63
N ALA A 76 3.63 -23.50 -23.31
CA ALA A 76 4.28 -23.38 -22.02
C ALA A 76 3.28 -22.86 -20.95
N PRO A 77 3.51 -23.14 -19.66
CA PRO A 77 2.65 -22.63 -18.60
C PRO A 77 2.50 -21.09 -18.65
N PRO A 78 1.32 -20.54 -18.32
CA PRO A 78 1.11 -19.10 -18.33
C PRO A 78 2.10 -18.38 -17.39
N GLY A 79 2.70 -17.29 -17.87
CA GLY A 79 3.69 -16.50 -17.12
C GLY A 79 5.11 -17.08 -17.06
N SER A 80 5.39 -18.21 -17.73
CA SER A 80 6.72 -18.81 -17.77
C SER A 80 7.65 -18.18 -18.82
N SER A 81 8.97 -18.14 -18.55
CA SER A 81 9.97 -17.69 -19.52
C SER A 81 10.15 -18.75 -20.64
N ALA A 82 10.68 -18.35 -21.80
CA ALA A 82 10.94 -19.24 -22.94
C ALA A 82 11.81 -20.48 -22.62
N ALA A 83 12.48 -20.51 -21.45
CA ALA A 83 13.24 -21.66 -20.95
C ALA A 83 12.38 -22.81 -20.39
N ALA A 84 11.06 -22.61 -20.17
CA ALA A 84 10.11 -23.68 -19.82
C ALA A 84 9.57 -24.41 -21.07
N ALA A 85 10.40 -24.49 -22.11
CA ALA A 85 10.06 -25.14 -23.36
C ALA A 85 9.94 -26.66 -23.17
N TRP A 86 9.02 -27.25 -23.94
CA TRP A 86 8.72 -28.67 -24.02
C TRP A 86 9.91 -29.59 -23.73
N ASP A 87 9.79 -30.42 -22.70
CA ASP A 87 10.74 -31.49 -22.39
C ASP A 87 10.09 -32.85 -22.70
N PRO A 88 10.62 -33.61 -23.68
CA PRO A 88 10.10 -34.92 -24.08
C PRO A 88 10.01 -35.95 -22.94
N LYS A 89 10.74 -35.76 -21.83
CA LYS A 89 10.77 -36.70 -20.72
C LYS A 89 9.74 -36.40 -19.63
N THR A 90 9.37 -35.13 -19.48
CA THR A 90 8.53 -34.66 -18.35
C THR A 90 7.22 -34.02 -18.80
N SER A 91 7.17 -33.49 -20.02
CA SER A 91 5.99 -32.80 -20.56
C SER A 91 4.96 -33.78 -21.12
N THR A 92 3.68 -33.47 -20.91
CA THR A 92 2.58 -34.22 -21.52
C THR A 92 1.85 -33.37 -22.56
N LEU A 93 1.36 -34.02 -23.62
CA LEU A 93 0.56 -33.36 -24.66
C LEU A 93 -0.72 -32.74 -24.10
N VAL A 94 -1.34 -33.39 -23.11
CA VAL A 94 -2.56 -32.89 -22.42
C VAL A 94 -2.28 -31.56 -21.73
N GLU A 95 -1.19 -31.47 -20.96
CA GLU A 95 -0.82 -30.24 -20.25
C GLU A 95 -0.43 -29.13 -21.24
N ALA A 96 0.32 -29.47 -22.29
CA ALA A 96 0.67 -28.52 -23.35
C ALA A 96 -0.57 -27.91 -24.02
N VAL A 97 -1.58 -28.73 -24.33
CA VAL A 97 -2.85 -28.28 -24.92
C VAL A 97 -3.66 -27.46 -23.92
N ARG A 98 -3.72 -27.87 -22.65
CA ARG A 98 -4.40 -27.11 -21.58
C ARG A 98 -3.78 -25.74 -21.37
N ASN A 99 -2.45 -25.66 -21.33
CA ASN A 99 -1.70 -24.42 -21.25
C ASN A 99 -1.96 -23.54 -22.48
N ALA A 100 -2.03 -24.13 -23.68
CA ALA A 100 -2.36 -23.39 -24.89
C ALA A 100 -3.76 -22.78 -24.83
N PHE A 101 -4.78 -23.51 -24.33
CA PHE A 101 -6.11 -22.93 -24.12
C PHE A 101 -6.09 -21.77 -23.12
N GLN A 102 -5.36 -21.91 -22.02
CA GLN A 102 -5.24 -20.84 -21.03
C GLN A 102 -4.52 -19.61 -21.60
N ASN A 103 -3.40 -19.79 -22.29
CA ASN A 103 -2.65 -18.70 -22.93
C ASN A 103 -3.46 -18.03 -24.06
N ALA A 104 -4.29 -18.79 -24.78
CA ALA A 104 -5.23 -18.22 -25.74
C ALA A 104 -6.26 -17.35 -25.02
N ALA A 105 -6.88 -17.86 -23.96
CA ALA A 105 -7.85 -17.12 -23.15
C ALA A 105 -7.27 -15.84 -22.53
N ASP A 106 -6.05 -15.90 -21.98
CA ASP A 106 -5.37 -14.75 -21.37
C ASP A 106 -5.12 -13.64 -22.40
N ARG A 107 -4.85 -13.99 -23.66
CA ARG A 107 -4.69 -13.03 -24.76
C ARG A 107 -6.01 -12.38 -25.19
N TRP A 108 -7.12 -13.09 -25.07
CA TRP A 108 -8.46 -12.55 -25.34
C TRP A 108 -8.96 -11.64 -24.21
N GLY A 109 -8.50 -11.85 -22.98
CA GLY A 109 -8.89 -11.06 -21.83
C GLY A 109 -10.37 -11.24 -21.44
N PRO A 110 -10.99 -10.27 -20.75
CA PRO A 110 -12.37 -10.38 -20.25
C PRO A 110 -13.43 -10.21 -21.35
N VAL A 111 -13.02 -10.02 -22.61
CA VAL A 111 -13.94 -9.77 -23.72
C VAL A 111 -14.52 -11.10 -24.20
N ALA A 112 -15.81 -11.30 -23.98
CA ALA A 112 -16.50 -12.50 -24.43
C ALA A 112 -16.59 -12.54 -25.96
N PRO A 113 -16.28 -13.69 -26.60
CA PRO A 113 -16.45 -13.81 -28.04
C PRO A 113 -17.92 -13.59 -28.43
N PRO A 114 -18.19 -12.90 -29.55
CA PRO A 114 -19.56 -12.63 -29.98
C PRO A 114 -20.29 -13.94 -30.27
N THR A 115 -21.53 -14.07 -29.79
CA THR A 115 -22.35 -15.26 -30.05
C THR A 115 -22.78 -15.29 -31.52
N MET A 116 -22.96 -16.48 -32.10
CA MET A 116 -23.47 -16.62 -33.48
C MET A 116 -24.80 -15.92 -33.70
N ALA A 117 -25.65 -15.83 -32.67
CA ALA A 117 -26.89 -15.06 -32.70
C ALA A 117 -26.64 -13.54 -32.80
N SER A 118 -25.67 -13.02 -32.04
CA SER A 118 -25.26 -11.61 -32.10
C SER A 118 -24.66 -11.26 -33.46
N VAL A 119 -23.77 -12.13 -33.98
CA VAL A 119 -23.18 -11.99 -35.31
C VAL A 119 -24.26 -12.00 -36.40
N SER A 120 -25.22 -12.95 -36.32
CA SER A 120 -26.32 -13.06 -37.30
C SER A 120 -27.26 -11.85 -37.26
N HIS A 121 -27.50 -11.28 -36.08
CA HIS A 121 -28.34 -10.09 -35.93
C HIS A 121 -27.66 -8.81 -36.46
N GLN A 122 -26.34 -8.68 -36.26
CA GLN A 122 -25.58 -7.54 -36.79
C GLN A 122 -25.43 -7.62 -38.32
N LEU A 123 -25.14 -8.82 -38.85
CA LEU A 123 -25.05 -9.04 -40.30
C LEU A 123 -26.39 -8.85 -41.00
N SER A 124 -27.52 -9.14 -40.33
CA SER A 124 -28.85 -8.90 -40.91
C SER A 124 -29.24 -7.43 -40.95
N GLY A 125 -28.70 -6.59 -40.06
CA GLY A 125 -28.95 -5.14 -40.02
C GLY A 125 -28.07 -4.30 -40.95
N GLU A 126 -26.85 -4.74 -41.26
CA GLU A 126 -25.87 -4.00 -42.08
C GLU A 126 -25.81 -4.47 -43.55
N THR A 127 -26.82 -5.22 -44.01
CA THR A 127 -26.81 -5.95 -45.29
C THR A 127 -26.50 -5.05 -46.49
N ASP A 128 -27.10 -3.87 -46.60
CA ASP A 128 -26.91 -2.99 -47.77
C ASP A 128 -25.54 -2.28 -47.81
N ARG A 129 -24.99 -1.91 -46.64
CA ARG A 129 -23.65 -1.33 -46.54
C ARG A 129 -22.57 -2.38 -46.74
N LEU A 130 -22.76 -3.55 -46.17
CA LEU A 130 -21.84 -4.68 -46.28
C LEU A 130 -21.79 -5.22 -47.71
N LEU A 131 -22.91 -5.22 -48.44
CA LEU A 131 -22.97 -5.52 -49.87
C LEU A 131 -22.25 -4.48 -50.74
N ALA A 132 -22.35 -3.18 -50.40
CA ALA A 132 -21.65 -2.11 -51.11
C ALA A 132 -20.12 -2.18 -50.91
N ASP A 133 -19.66 -2.44 -49.68
CA ASP A 133 -18.24 -2.60 -49.36
C ASP A 133 -17.65 -3.89 -49.96
N LEU A 134 -18.45 -4.97 -50.02
CA LEU A 134 -18.10 -6.21 -50.71
C LEU A 134 -17.95 -6.05 -52.21
N ALA A 135 -18.83 -5.25 -52.82
CA ALA A 135 -18.74 -4.92 -54.24
C ALA A 135 -17.50 -4.07 -54.56
N CYS A 136 -17.03 -3.26 -53.60
CA CYS A 136 -15.86 -2.40 -53.77
C CYS A 136 -14.53 -3.11 -53.43
N ASN A 137 -14.53 -4.10 -52.53
CA ASN A 137 -13.35 -4.91 -52.23
C ASN A 137 -13.76 -6.32 -51.71
N PRO A 138 -13.47 -7.39 -52.45
CA PRO A 138 -13.89 -8.75 -52.08
C PRO A 138 -13.16 -9.32 -50.85
N ASN A 139 -12.06 -8.70 -50.39
CA ASN A 139 -11.34 -9.12 -49.18
C ASN A 139 -12.00 -8.59 -47.88
N CYS A 140 -13.03 -7.76 -47.98
CA CYS A 140 -13.73 -7.20 -46.81
C CYS A 140 -14.53 -8.23 -46.02
N LEU A 141 -14.97 -9.34 -46.64
CA LEU A 141 -15.78 -10.36 -45.95
C LEU A 141 -15.00 -11.02 -44.81
N ASP A 142 -13.72 -11.32 -45.03
CA ASP A 142 -12.87 -11.95 -44.02
C ASP A 142 -12.53 -10.96 -42.88
N ALA A 143 -12.34 -9.68 -43.23
CA ALA A 143 -12.20 -8.60 -42.26
C ALA A 143 -13.50 -8.37 -41.45
N TYR A 144 -14.67 -8.37 -42.10
CA TYR A 144 -15.95 -8.09 -41.45
C TYR A 144 -16.44 -9.23 -40.55
N CYS A 145 -16.23 -10.48 -40.93
CA CYS A 145 -16.63 -11.65 -40.13
C CYS A 145 -15.85 -11.78 -38.81
N TYR A 146 -14.64 -11.22 -38.72
CA TYR A 146 -13.79 -11.35 -37.53
C TYR A 146 -13.47 -10.03 -36.81
N GLN A 147 -13.47 -8.88 -37.50
CA GLN A 147 -13.00 -7.61 -36.91
C GLN A 147 -14.13 -6.73 -36.35
N LEU A 148 -15.34 -6.73 -36.91
CA LEU A 148 -16.36 -5.76 -36.50
C LEU A 148 -16.79 -5.88 -35.03
N PRO A 149 -17.15 -7.07 -34.51
CA PRO A 149 -17.60 -7.19 -33.13
C PRO A 149 -16.44 -7.01 -32.13
N VAL A 150 -15.27 -7.58 -32.43
CA VAL A 150 -14.10 -7.53 -31.54
C VAL A 150 -13.52 -6.13 -31.50
N VAL A 151 -13.31 -5.47 -32.65
CA VAL A 151 -12.77 -4.09 -32.69
C VAL A 151 -13.77 -3.10 -32.11
N LYS A 152 -15.08 -3.33 -32.27
CA LYS A 152 -16.10 -2.50 -31.61
C LYS A 152 -16.05 -2.65 -30.09
N GLN A 153 -15.99 -3.88 -29.57
CA GLN A 153 -15.87 -4.12 -28.14
C GLN A 153 -14.54 -3.60 -27.56
N MET A 154 -13.43 -3.75 -28.28
CA MET A 154 -12.15 -3.16 -27.89
C MET A 154 -12.23 -1.64 -27.84
N ARG A 155 -12.87 -1.00 -28.83
CA ARG A 155 -13.06 0.46 -28.85
C ARG A 155 -13.95 0.94 -27.69
N GLU A 156 -15.02 0.20 -27.37
CA GLU A 156 -15.89 0.51 -26.24
C GLU A 156 -15.14 0.37 -24.91
N ALA A 157 -14.37 -0.71 -24.72
CA ALA A 157 -13.52 -0.89 -23.54
C ALA A 157 -12.41 0.17 -23.44
N GLU A 158 -11.80 0.58 -24.56
CA GLU A 158 -10.84 1.69 -24.60
C GLU A 158 -11.51 3.03 -24.21
N GLN A 159 -12.75 3.27 -24.62
CA GLN A 159 -13.48 4.46 -24.19
C GLN A 159 -13.79 4.46 -22.70
N ASP A 160 -14.21 3.32 -22.15
CA ASP A 160 -14.49 3.18 -20.71
C ASP A 160 -13.22 3.36 -19.87
N THR A 161 -12.10 2.77 -20.30
CA THR A 161 -10.81 2.94 -19.62
C THR A 161 -10.30 4.39 -19.70
N LEU A 162 -10.46 5.07 -20.84
CA LEU A 162 -10.12 6.48 -20.96
C LEU A 162 -11.02 7.37 -20.09
N ALA A 163 -12.31 7.05 -19.97
CA ALA A 163 -13.22 7.77 -19.09
C ALA A 163 -12.81 7.62 -17.62
N GLU A 164 -12.45 6.41 -17.20
CA GLU A 164 -11.99 6.13 -15.84
C GLU A 164 -10.65 6.82 -15.53
N VAL A 165 -9.70 6.81 -16.48
CA VAL A 165 -8.42 7.54 -16.33
C VAL A 165 -8.66 9.04 -16.19
N ARG A 166 -9.60 9.61 -16.97
CA ARG A 166 -9.98 11.03 -16.83
C ARG A 166 -10.58 11.30 -15.46
N ARG A 167 -11.50 10.46 -14.98
CA ARG A 167 -12.10 10.58 -13.64
C ARG A 167 -11.03 10.57 -12.55
N VAL A 168 -10.12 9.59 -12.59
CA VAL A 168 -9.03 9.47 -11.61
C VAL A 168 -8.06 10.66 -11.69
N ALA A 169 -7.79 11.18 -12.89
CA ALA A 169 -6.96 12.36 -13.07
C ALA A 169 -7.63 13.63 -12.50
N GLU A 170 -8.94 13.80 -12.70
CA GLU A 170 -9.73 14.89 -12.12
C GLU A 170 -9.77 14.79 -10.60
N GLU A 171 -10.03 13.61 -10.04
CA GLU A 171 -9.99 13.35 -8.61
C GLU A 171 -8.61 13.65 -8.00
N ASN A 172 -7.52 13.23 -8.67
CA ASN A 172 -6.17 13.57 -8.24
C ASN A 172 -5.89 15.08 -8.29
N ASN A 173 -6.38 15.78 -9.32
CA ASN A 173 -6.25 17.24 -9.42
C ASN A 173 -7.01 17.97 -8.29
N VAL A 174 -8.10 17.39 -7.78
CA VAL A 174 -8.83 17.93 -6.62
C VAL A 174 -8.13 17.58 -5.29
N LEU A 175 -7.63 16.35 -5.16
CA LEU A 175 -7.01 15.86 -3.92
C LEU A 175 -5.64 16.49 -3.67
N ARG A 176 -4.82 16.69 -4.71
CA ARG A 176 -3.48 17.27 -4.59
C ARG A 176 -3.45 18.61 -3.83
N PRO A 177 -4.26 19.64 -4.17
CA PRO A 177 -4.27 20.90 -3.42
C PRO A 177 -4.88 20.76 -2.02
N GLN A 178 -5.66 19.72 -1.73
CA GLN A 178 -6.14 19.45 -0.37
C GLN A 178 -5.02 18.85 0.48
N VAL A 179 -4.27 17.90 -0.06
CA VAL A 179 -3.09 17.31 0.58
C VAL A 179 -2.03 18.37 0.85
N GLU A 180 -1.75 19.24 -0.11
CA GLU A 180 -0.80 20.35 0.07
C GLU A 180 -1.25 21.32 1.16
N ARG A 181 -2.56 21.64 1.23
CA ARG A 181 -3.13 22.47 2.30
C ARG A 181 -3.01 21.81 3.68
N LEU A 182 -3.40 20.54 3.79
CA LEU A 182 -3.31 19.77 5.03
C LEU A 182 -1.85 19.63 5.49
N HIS A 183 -0.93 19.40 4.56
CA HIS A 183 0.49 19.34 4.86
C HIS A 183 1.01 20.67 5.41
N ALA A 184 0.65 21.79 4.78
CA ALA A 184 1.00 23.12 5.28
C ALA A 184 0.42 23.39 6.68
N GLU A 185 -0.81 22.95 6.95
CA GLU A 185 -1.43 23.08 8.26
C GLU A 185 -0.72 22.24 9.33
N VAL A 186 -0.35 20.99 9.02
CA VAL A 186 0.41 20.12 9.92
C VAL A 186 1.78 20.75 10.25
N VAL A 187 2.50 21.26 9.25
CA VAL A 187 3.78 21.94 9.46
C VAL A 187 3.61 23.19 10.34
N ARG A 188 2.54 23.96 10.14
CA ARG A 188 2.20 25.12 10.97
C ARG A 188 1.91 24.69 12.41
N LEU A 189 1.11 23.63 12.62
CA LEU A 189 0.79 23.13 13.96
C LEU A 189 2.01 22.56 14.67
N GLN A 190 2.87 21.84 13.97
CA GLN A 190 4.14 21.33 14.52
C GLN A 190 5.06 22.46 14.97
N SER A 191 5.21 23.52 14.16
CA SER A 191 6.03 24.67 14.56
C SER A 191 5.43 25.42 15.75
N GLN A 192 4.10 25.55 15.83
CA GLN A 192 3.42 26.10 17.00
C GLN A 192 3.65 25.24 18.25
N LEU A 193 3.48 23.93 18.15
CA LEU A 193 3.72 23.02 19.26
C LEU A 193 5.18 23.10 19.74
N GLN A 194 6.14 23.11 18.81
CA GLN A 194 7.54 23.25 19.15
C GLN A 194 7.81 24.57 19.88
N SER A 195 7.22 25.68 19.41
CA SER A 195 7.36 26.97 20.09
C SER A 195 6.78 26.97 21.51
N GLN A 196 5.68 26.25 21.74
CA GLN A 196 5.09 26.10 23.07
C GLN A 196 5.95 25.22 23.97
N ILE A 197 6.51 24.14 23.43
CA ILE A 197 7.46 23.27 24.14
C ILE A 197 8.72 24.08 24.54
N ASP A 198 9.25 24.89 23.64
CA ASP A 198 10.41 25.74 23.92
C ASP A 198 10.08 26.78 25.00
N CYS A 199 8.87 27.34 24.96
CA CYS A 199 8.37 28.24 25.99
C CYS A 199 8.29 27.53 27.35
N LEU A 200 7.72 26.33 27.40
CA LEU A 200 7.64 25.50 28.60
C LEU A 200 9.03 25.12 29.13
N HIS A 201 9.99 24.80 28.27
CA HIS A 201 11.37 24.54 28.69
C HIS A 201 12.00 25.79 29.33
N ARG A 202 11.78 26.97 28.75
CA ARG A 202 12.26 28.25 29.33
C ARG A 202 11.59 28.53 30.67
N PHE A 203 10.29 28.28 30.81
CA PHE A 203 9.58 28.41 32.07
C PHE A 203 10.04 27.37 33.11
N GLY A 204 10.24 26.13 32.70
CA GLY A 204 10.75 25.05 33.53
C GLY A 204 12.20 25.25 33.97
N GLY A 205 12.99 26.03 33.23
CA GLY A 205 14.34 26.46 33.59
C GLY A 205 14.39 27.71 34.50
N ASN A 206 13.25 28.35 34.78
CA ASN A 206 13.21 29.49 35.69
C ASN A 206 13.37 28.99 37.14
N THR A 207 14.43 29.46 37.82
CA THR A 207 14.78 29.05 39.19
C THR A 207 13.66 29.33 40.19
N LEU A 208 12.90 30.41 40.00
CA LEU A 208 11.73 30.71 40.83
C LEU A 208 10.66 29.63 40.62
N VAL A 209 10.30 29.33 39.38
CA VAL A 209 9.30 28.30 39.07
C VAL A 209 9.73 26.96 39.65
N GLN A 210 10.97 26.53 39.44
CA GLN A 210 11.49 25.28 40.02
C GLN A 210 11.41 25.27 41.55
N SER A 211 11.67 26.40 42.22
CA SER A 211 11.61 26.50 43.67
C SER A 211 10.20 26.43 44.25
N VAL A 212 9.14 26.71 43.47
CA VAL A 212 7.74 26.68 43.94
C VAL A 212 6.88 25.61 43.26
N CYS A 213 7.37 24.95 42.22
CA CYS A 213 6.59 24.05 41.35
C CYS A 213 6.10 22.79 42.09
N THR A 214 6.85 22.31 43.08
CA THR A 214 6.44 21.17 43.91
C THR A 214 6.52 21.52 45.39
N SER A 215 5.65 20.91 46.18
CA SER A 215 5.64 21.06 47.64
C SER A 215 7.01 20.70 48.25
N GLU A 216 7.70 19.71 47.69
CA GLU A 216 9.05 19.30 48.11
C GLU A 216 10.11 20.37 47.78
N ALA A 217 10.10 20.94 46.57
CA ALA A 217 11.06 21.97 46.17
C ALA A 217 10.88 23.26 46.97
N LEU A 218 9.62 23.63 47.27
CA LEU A 218 9.32 24.78 48.12
C LEU A 218 9.80 24.56 49.55
N LEU A 219 9.56 23.38 50.12
CA LEU A 219 10.05 23.04 51.46
C LEU A 219 11.58 23.04 51.54
N ALA A 220 12.26 22.51 50.52
CA ALA A 220 13.72 22.53 50.45
C ALA A 220 14.28 23.95 50.36
N THR A 221 13.62 24.84 49.60
CA THR A 221 14.00 26.25 49.48
C THR A 221 13.79 26.99 50.81
N LEU A 222 12.62 26.84 51.44
CA LEU A 222 12.35 27.42 52.76
C LEU A 222 13.32 26.93 53.83
N GLU A 223 13.71 25.65 53.79
CA GLU A 223 14.72 25.12 54.70
C GLU A 223 16.10 25.72 54.46
N LYS A 224 16.51 25.90 53.20
CA LYS A 224 17.77 26.56 52.85
C LYS A 224 17.79 28.01 53.34
N ASP A 225 16.69 28.74 53.15
CA ASP A 225 16.55 30.13 53.59
C ASP A 225 16.58 30.26 55.11
N VAL A 226 15.89 29.37 55.85
CA VAL A 226 15.96 29.33 57.32
C VAL A 226 17.39 29.06 57.80
N ARG A 227 18.10 28.10 57.18
CA ARG A 227 19.51 27.81 57.51
C ARG A 227 20.41 29.01 57.22
N GLN A 228 20.17 29.73 56.13
CA GLN A 228 20.95 30.91 55.77
C GLN A 228 20.70 32.05 56.76
N ILE A 229 19.44 32.39 57.05
CA ILE A 229 19.12 33.46 58.00
C ILE A 229 19.66 33.11 59.39
N ASN A 230 19.61 31.85 59.82
CA ASN A 230 20.22 31.44 61.09
C ASN A 230 21.75 31.65 61.11
N LYS A 231 22.46 31.34 60.02
CA LYS A 231 23.90 31.64 59.91
C LYS A 231 24.18 33.14 59.96
N GLU A 232 23.34 33.94 59.31
CA GLU A 232 23.43 35.41 59.36
C GLU A 232 23.13 35.95 60.77
N CYS A 233 22.12 35.41 61.45
CA CYS A 233 21.82 35.70 62.85
C CYS A 233 23.01 35.38 63.76
N ASP A 234 23.64 34.23 63.60
CA ASP A 234 24.83 33.84 64.39
C ASP A 234 25.99 34.80 64.14
N ALA A 235 26.20 35.23 62.89
CA ALA A 235 27.23 36.21 62.56
C ALA A 235 26.95 37.58 63.19
N VAL A 236 25.71 38.07 63.11
CA VAL A 236 25.29 39.34 63.74
C VAL A 236 25.35 39.23 65.27
N GLY A 237 24.99 38.08 65.84
CA GLY A 237 25.07 37.80 67.27
C GLY A 237 26.51 37.86 67.79
N ARG A 238 27.47 37.27 67.06
CA ARG A 238 28.90 37.40 67.38
C ARG A 238 29.38 38.85 67.31
N GLN A 239 29.04 39.57 66.24
CA GLN A 239 29.35 41.00 66.12
C GLN A 239 28.74 41.83 67.26
N CYS A 240 27.53 41.48 67.70
CA CYS A 240 26.88 42.12 68.83
C CYS A 240 27.67 41.89 70.13
N LEU A 241 28.16 40.68 70.37
CA LEU A 241 29.00 40.37 71.54
C LEU A 241 30.35 41.10 71.49
N ASP A 242 30.96 41.23 70.32
CA ASP A 242 32.23 41.96 70.16
C ASP A 242 32.07 43.47 70.46
N CYS A 243 30.92 44.05 70.08
CA CYS A 243 30.61 45.46 70.35
C CYS A 243 30.23 45.73 71.82
N TYR A 244 29.85 44.71 72.59
CA TYR A 244 29.38 44.86 73.98
C TYR A 244 30.44 45.51 74.90
N ALA A 245 31.71 45.18 74.67
CA ALA A 245 32.82 45.70 75.48
C ALA A 245 33.37 47.06 75.02
N THR A 246 33.02 47.51 73.80
CA THR A 246 33.69 48.63 73.13
C THR A 246 32.79 49.85 72.89
N ASP A 247 31.55 49.67 72.42
CA ASP A 247 30.63 50.77 72.13
C ASP A 247 29.17 50.37 72.37
N LYS A 248 28.55 51.04 73.36
CA LYS A 248 27.15 50.82 73.76
C LYS A 248 26.14 51.17 72.67
N ARG A 249 26.41 52.16 71.81
CA ARG A 249 25.49 52.54 70.71
C ARG A 249 25.56 51.53 69.58
N ALA A 250 26.77 51.11 69.21
CA ALA A 250 26.97 50.05 68.22
C ALA A 250 26.35 48.71 68.69
N PHE A 251 26.48 48.38 69.98
CA PHE A 251 25.82 47.23 70.59
C PHE A 251 24.30 47.28 70.44
N GLN A 252 23.66 48.40 70.78
CA GLN A 252 22.19 48.53 70.68
C GLN A 252 21.69 48.42 69.22
N ALA A 253 22.44 48.95 68.26
CA ALA A 253 22.09 48.83 66.83
C ALA A 253 22.26 47.39 66.31
N LYS A 254 23.28 46.65 66.77
CA LYS A 254 23.47 45.25 66.39
C LYS A 254 22.49 44.31 67.10
N LEU A 255 22.10 44.63 68.33
CA LEU A 255 21.07 43.90 69.06
C LEU A 255 19.70 44.03 68.38
N SER A 256 19.33 45.22 67.89
CA SER A 256 18.07 45.40 67.16
C SER A 256 18.07 44.65 65.82
N ASP A 257 19.19 44.65 65.08
CA ASP A 257 19.36 43.85 63.86
C ASP A 257 19.29 42.34 64.15
N PHE A 258 19.94 41.87 65.22
CA PHE A 258 19.85 40.47 65.66
C PHE A 258 18.42 40.05 65.99
N VAL A 259 17.69 40.87 66.77
CA VAL A 259 16.29 40.60 67.12
C VAL A 259 15.39 40.58 65.89
N ALA A 260 15.58 41.52 64.95
CA ALA A 260 14.82 41.57 63.71
C ALA A 260 15.05 40.32 62.85
N ARG A 261 16.30 39.90 62.66
CA ARG A 261 16.65 38.71 61.87
C ARG A 261 16.21 37.42 62.55
N SER A 262 16.35 37.32 63.87
CA SER A 262 15.86 36.16 64.64
C SER A 262 14.34 36.00 64.52
N LYS A 263 13.60 37.12 64.60
CA LYS A 263 12.15 37.11 64.38
C LYS A 263 11.80 36.68 62.95
N GLN A 264 12.55 37.14 61.95
CA GLN A 264 12.34 36.77 60.55
C GLN A 264 12.59 35.26 60.32
N ALA A 265 13.68 34.71 60.88
CA ALA A 265 13.97 33.28 60.83
C ALA A 265 12.84 32.45 61.46
N HIS A 266 12.35 32.89 62.62
CA HIS A 266 11.28 32.19 63.33
C HIS A 266 9.97 32.19 62.55
N ILE A 267 9.58 33.33 61.96
CA ILE A 267 8.38 33.42 61.12
C ILE A 267 8.48 32.50 59.91
N LEU A 268 9.64 32.46 59.24
CA LEU A 268 9.85 31.57 58.10
C LEU A 268 9.83 30.10 58.50
N ASP A 269 10.40 29.74 59.64
CA ASP A 269 10.36 28.36 60.14
C ASP A 269 8.94 27.91 60.52
N LEU A 270 8.15 28.80 61.13
CA LEU A 270 6.73 28.54 61.41
C LEU A 270 5.93 28.32 60.11
N LYS A 271 6.15 29.16 59.09
CA LYS A 271 5.54 28.99 57.76
C LYS A 271 5.93 27.66 57.12
N ARG A 272 7.21 27.28 57.19
CA ARG A 272 7.71 26.00 56.69
C ARG A 272 7.01 24.81 57.37
N ARG A 273 6.91 24.84 58.70
CA ARG A 273 6.26 23.77 59.49
C ARG A 273 4.77 23.66 59.19
N SER A 274 4.06 24.78 59.15
CA SER A 274 2.64 24.82 58.78
C SER A 274 2.41 24.30 57.36
N PHE A 275 3.23 24.72 56.40
CA PHE A 275 3.13 24.24 55.03
C PHE A 275 3.41 22.73 54.91
N LYS A 276 4.43 22.23 55.63
CA LYS A 276 4.73 20.79 55.67
C LYS A 276 3.57 19.96 56.21
N GLN A 277 2.91 20.45 57.26
CA GLN A 277 1.74 19.79 57.84
C GLN A 277 0.57 19.76 56.85
N ASN A 278 0.24 20.90 56.24
CA ASN A 278 -0.84 20.98 55.25
C ASN A 278 -0.57 20.11 54.01
N ALA A 279 0.69 20.01 53.56
CA ALA A 279 1.08 19.18 52.43
C ALA A 279 0.92 17.67 52.72
N LEU A 280 1.17 17.25 53.97
CA LEU A 280 0.95 15.86 54.43
C LEU A 280 -0.54 15.51 54.50
N GLU A 281 -1.37 16.44 54.96
CA GLU A 281 -2.83 16.29 55.03
C GLU A 281 -3.48 16.25 53.63
N SER A 282 -2.89 16.94 52.65
CA SER A 282 -3.39 16.98 51.27
C SER A 282 -3.02 15.74 50.42
N SER A 283 -2.15 14.86 50.95
CA SER A 283 -1.66 13.66 50.25
C SER A 283 -2.33 12.37 50.74
N GLN A 284 -3.33 12.47 51.63
CA GLN A 284 -4.19 11.38 52.13
C GLN A 284 -5.56 11.44 51.45
#